data_AF-A0A0D5C2J1-F1
#
_entry.id   AF-A0A0D5C2J1-F1
#
_cell.length_a   1.000
_cell.length_b   1.000
_cell.length_c   1.000
_cell.angle_alpha   90.00
_cell.angle_beta   90.00
_cell.angle_gamma   90.00
#
_symmetry.space_group_name_H-M   'P 1'
#
loop_
_entity.id
_entity.type
_entity.pdbx_description
1 polymer ?
#
loop_
_entity_poly.entity_id
_entity_poly.type
_entity_poly.pdbx_seq_one_letter_code
_entity_poly.pdbx_strand_id
1 'polypeptide(L)' 'MKTGFPVIIIGSVMFVAGLVMFYSIELGQTDSILRLIKNIGTFIGLAGMGVTLAGILLNLISKNQQPIQENFDV' A
#
# COMPACT_ATOMS: atom_id res chain seq x y z
N MET A 1 -11.85 -13.12 -7.05
CA MET A 1 -12.05 -12.56 -5.70
C MET A 1 -11.70 -11.08 -5.75
N LYS A 2 -12.51 -10.15 -5.22
CA LYS A 2 -12.22 -8.70 -5.22
C LYS A 2 -11.09 -8.31 -4.25
N THR A 3 -10.01 -9.09 -4.19
CA THR A 3 -8.95 -8.96 -3.18
C THR A 3 -8.00 -7.79 -3.47
N GLY A 4 -7.90 -7.34 -4.73
CA GLY A 4 -7.03 -6.21 -5.08
C GLY A 4 -7.48 -4.87 -4.48
N PHE A 5 -8.79 -4.61 -4.41
CA PHE A 5 -9.33 -3.35 -3.91
C PHE A 5 -9.02 -3.06 -2.42
N PRO A 6 -9.22 -4.00 -1.48
CA PRO A 6 -8.83 -3.77 -0.09
C PRO A 6 -7.32 -3.59 0.09
N VAL A 7 -6.49 -4.26 -0.72
CA VAL A 7 -5.01 -4.10 -0.66
C VAL A 7 -4.59 -2.69 -1.07
N ILE A 8 -5.24 -2.11 -2.09
CA ILE A 8 -5.01 -0.72 -2.50
C ILE A 8 -5.32 0.25 -1.35
N ILE A 9 -6.45 0.04 -0.65
CA ILE A 9 -6.85 0.89 0.48
C ILE A 9 -5.81 0.81 1.60
N ILE A 10 -5.39 -0.41 1.98
CA ILE A 10 -4.39 -0.62 3.03
C ILE A 10 -3.07 0.08 2.67
N GLY A 11 -2.58 -0.10 1.44
CA GLY A 11 -1.36 0.54 0.97
C GLY A 11 -1.45 2.07 0.99
N SER A 12 -2.59 2.63 0.61
CA SER A 12 -2.82 4.09 0.64
C SER A 12 -2.82 4.64 2.07
N VAL A 13 -3.46 3.95 3.02
CA VAL A 13 -3.45 4.33 4.44
C VAL A 13 -2.03 4.26 5.02
N MET A 14 -1.28 3.20 4.71
CA MET A 14 0.13 3.08 5.11
C MET A 14 0.97 4.23 4.55
N PHE A 15 0.77 4.58 3.29
CA PHE A 15 1.47 5.69 2.66
C PHE A 15 1.20 7.02 3.37
N VAL A 16 -0.08 7.34 3.61
CA VAL A 16 -0.49 8.57 4.32
C VAL A 16 0.05 8.59 5.75
N ALA A 17 -0.04 7.48 6.49
CA ALA A 17 0.51 7.39 7.85
C ALA A 17 2.03 7.61 7.88
N GLY A 18 2.77 7.04 6.91
CA GLY A 18 4.20 7.26 6.76
C GLY A 18 4.56 8.72 6.48
N LEU A 19 3.78 9.41 5.62
CA LEU A 19 3.94 10.84 5.35
C LEU A 19 3.67 11.68 6.60
N VAL A 20 2.59 11.41 7.33
CA VAL A 20 2.26 12.12 8.58
C VAL A 20 3.41 11.99 9.56
N MET A 21 3.95 10.77 9.74
CA MET A 21 5.05 10.53 10.67
C MET A 21 6.35 11.23 10.22
N PHE A 22 6.61 11.30 8.92
CA PHE A 22 7.77 11.99 8.37
C PHE A 22 7.70 13.51 8.50
N TYR A 23 6.54 14.10 8.22
CA TYR A 23 6.31 15.55 8.25
C TYR A 23 6.02 16.10 9.65
N SER A 24 5.60 15.26 10.60
CA SER A 24 5.41 15.68 11.99
C SER A 24 6.72 15.94 12.74
N ILE A 25 7.87 15.59 12.16
CA ILE A 25 9.19 15.70 12.79
C ILE A 25 10.07 16.67 11.99
N GLU A 26 10.55 17.72 12.65
CA GLU A 26 11.31 18.80 12.02
C GLU A 26 12.63 18.31 11.38
N LEU A 27 13.08 19.04 10.36
CA LEU A 27 14.38 18.81 9.72
C LEU A 27 15.48 19.39 10.61
N GLY A 28 16.45 18.55 11.01
CA GLY A 28 17.57 18.97 11.86
C GLY A 28 17.43 18.58 13.33
N GLN A 29 16.42 17.79 13.68
CA GLN A 29 16.26 17.31 15.05
C GLN A 29 17.42 16.38 15.45
N THR A 30 18.11 16.75 16.53
CA THR A 30 19.30 16.03 17.04
C THR A 30 18.94 14.85 17.95
N ASP A 31 17.68 14.79 18.41
CA ASP A 31 17.19 13.67 19.20
C ASP A 31 17.17 12.39 18.35
N SER A 32 17.94 11.41 18.82
CA SER A 32 18.14 10.14 18.11
C SER A 32 16.85 9.32 18.02
N ILE A 33 15.95 9.45 19.01
CA ILE A 33 14.67 8.73 19.03
C ILE A 33 13.74 9.31 17.97
N LEU A 34 13.63 10.64 17.87
CA LEU A 34 12.76 11.26 16.85
C LEU A 34 13.31 11.04 15.44
N ARG A 35 14.64 11.01 15.25
CA ARG A 35 15.23 10.64 13.96
C ARG A 35 14.91 9.18 13.58
N LEU A 36 14.93 8.26 14.55
CA LEU A 36 14.56 6.88 14.31
C LEU A 36 13.10 6.75 13.90
N ILE A 37 12.19 7.41 14.63
CA ILE A 37 10.76 7.43 14.33
C ILE A 37 10.51 7.98 12.92
N LYS A 38 11.20 9.07 12.54
CA LYS A 38 11.10 9.66 11.20
C LYS A 38 11.50 8.66 10.12
N ASN A 39 12.61 7.95 10.30
CA ASN A 39 13.09 6.94 9.34
C ASN A 39 12.14 5.74 9.24
N ILE A 40 11.56 5.31 10.36
CA ILE A 40 10.52 4.27 10.37
C ILE A 40 9.28 4.76 9.60
N GLY A 41 8.86 6.01 9.81
CA GLY A 41 7.79 6.66 9.05
C GLY A 41 8.04 6.64 7.55
N THR A 42 9.25 7.00 7.11
CA THR A 42 9.66 6.91 5.70
C THR A 42 9.56 5.49 5.17
N PHE A 43 10.04 4.50 5.94
CA PHE A 43 9.97 3.09 5.55
C PHE A 43 8.53 2.62 5.39
N ILE A 44 7.64 2.96 6.34
CA ILE A 44 6.21 2.67 6.26
C ILE A 44 5.58 3.32 5.01
N GLY A 45 5.95 4.57 4.73
CA GLY A 45 5.49 5.30 3.53
C GLY A 45 5.89 4.60 2.23
N LEU A 46 7.18 4.26 2.09
CA LEU A 46 7.71 3.55 0.92
C LEU A 46 7.11 2.15 0.78
N ALA A 47 6.95 1.41 1.89
CA ALA A 47 6.27 0.12 1.89
C ALA A 47 4.80 0.26 1.46
N GLY A 48 4.09 1.29 1.93
CA GLY A 48 2.71 1.60 1.53
C GLY A 48 2.56 1.83 0.03
N MET A 49 3.52 2.51 -0.61
CA MET A 49 3.55 2.63 -2.08
C MET A 49 3.64 1.25 -2.75
N GLY A 50 4.53 0.37 -2.26
CA GLY A 50 4.67 -0.99 -2.76
C GLY A 50 3.41 -1.83 -2.62
N VAL A 51 2.75 -1.77 -1.46
CA VAL A 51 1.47 -2.45 -1.19
C VAL A 51 0.37 -1.94 -2.13
N THR A 52 0.31 -0.63 -2.36
CA THR A 52 -0.65 -0.02 -3.29
C THR A 52 -0.46 -0.55 -4.71
N LEU A 53 0.79 -0.60 -5.19
CA LEU A 53 1.12 -1.15 -6.51
C LEU A 53 0.74 -2.63 -6.63
N ALA A 54 1.04 -3.44 -5.60
CA ALA A 54 0.64 -4.85 -5.56
C ALA A 54 -0.88 -5.01 -5.62
N GLY A 55 -1.62 -4.16 -4.89
CA GLY A 55 -3.09 -4.13 -4.94
C GLY A 55 -3.64 -3.79 -6.32
N ILE A 56 -3.03 -2.82 -7.02
CA ILE A 56 -3.39 -2.46 -8.40
C ILE A 56 -3.16 -3.64 -9.33
N LEU A 57 -1.98 -4.28 -9.26
CA LEU A 57 -1.66 -5.45 -10.08
C LEU A 57 -2.65 -6.59 -9.84
N LEU A 58 -2.97 -6.89 -8.58
CA LEU A 58 -3.98 -7.90 -8.23
C LEU A 58 -5.37 -7.55 -8.76
N ASN A 59 -5.76 -6.27 -8.72
CA ASN A 59 -7.02 -5.81 -9.27
C ASN A 59 -7.08 -6.01 -10.80
N LEU A 60 -5.99 -5.72 -11.50
CA LEU A 60 -5.89 -5.93 -12.96
C LEU A 60 -5.93 -7.42 -13.32
N ILE A 61 -5.16 -8.25 -12.61
CA ILE A 61 -5.13 -9.71 -12.83
C ILE A 61 -6.51 -10.31 -12.56
N SER A 62 -7.17 -9.92 -11.46
CA SER A 62 -8.51 -10.42 -11.13
C SER A 62 -9.57 -9.99 -12.13
N LYS A 63 -9.40 -8.87 -12.83
CA LYS A 63 -10.31 -8.42 -13.89
C LYS A 63 -10.07 -9.11 -15.22
N ASN A 64 -8.86 -9.62 -15.45
CA ASN A 64 -8.48 -10.31 -16.68
C ASN A 64 -8.68 -11.84 -16.61
N GLN A 65 -9.20 -12.37 -15.50
CA GLN A 65 -9.67 -13.75 -15.47
C GLN A 65 -10.89 -13.85 -16.40
N GLN A 66 -10.74 -14.58 -17.51
CA GLN A 66 -11.87 -14.92 -18.38
C GLN A 66 -12.97 -15.52 -17.51
N PRO A 67 -14.25 -15.11 -17.67
CA PRO A 67 -15.34 -15.86 -17.08
C PRO A 67 -15.19 -17.28 -17.62
N ILE A 68 -15.03 -18.27 -16.72
CA ILE A 68 -15.09 -19.66 -17.11
C ILE A 68 -16.46 -19.80 -17.79
N GLN A 69 -16.48 -19.95 -19.11
CA GLN A 69 -17.68 -20.36 -19.81
C GLN A 69 -18.02 -21.72 -19.24
N GLU A 70 -18.96 -21.76 -18.31
CA GLU A 70 -19.72 -22.99 -18.04
C GLU A 70 -20.43 -23.30 -19.35
N ASN A 71 -19.78 -24.07 -20.22
CA ASN A 71 -20.46 -24.81 -21.26
C ASN A 71 -21.34 -25.82 -20.51
N PHE A 72 -22.55 -25.39 -20.17
CA PHE A 72 -23.65 -26.30 -19.93
C PHE A 72 -24.03 -26.88 -21.30
N ASP A 73 -23.25 -27.83 -21.78
CA ASP A 73 -23.65 -28.69 -22.90
C ASP A 73 -24.88 -29.50 -22.44
N VAL A 74 -26.01 -29.30 -23.14
CA VAL A 74 -27.29 -30.01 -22.96
C VAL A 74 -27.42 -31.07 -24.05
#